data_AF-F4MVP6-F1
#
_entry.id   AF-F4MVP6-F1
#
_cell.length_a   1.000
_cell.length_b   1.000
_cell.length_c   1.000
_cell.angle_alpha   90.00
_cell.angle_beta   90.00
_cell.angle_gamma   90.00
#
_symmetry.space_group_name_H-M   'P 1'
#
loop_
_entity.id
_entity.type
_entity.pdbx_description
1 polymer ?
#
loop_
_entity_poly.entity_id
_entity_poly.type
_entity_poly.pdbx_seq_one_letter_code
_entity_poly.pdbx_strand_id
1 'polypeptide(L)'
;MASVNFYDIHYSFTHYVGTSGGNTDDMREAVKLIEAKKVNAGKVVSHILGLNDAAETTLNLPQIIGGKKLVYTGKNMPLTSLSELMSHQQDSPLLQELQAILRKTDGLWSKAAEDFVLAHAQEI
;
A
#
# COMPACT_ATOMS: atom_id res chain seq x y z
N MET A 1 5.25 -22.73 4.78
CA MET A 1 4.77 -23.07 3.42
C MET A 1 3.79 -24.22 3.54
N ALA A 2 2.73 -24.22 2.72
CA ALA A 2 1.80 -25.35 2.67
C ALA A 2 2.45 -26.55 1.96
N SER A 3 2.08 -27.77 2.35
CA SER A 3 2.49 -29.00 1.67
C SER A 3 1.81 -29.13 0.30
N VAL A 4 2.52 -29.71 -0.68
CA VAL A 4 2.01 -29.95 -2.04
C VAL A 4 1.59 -31.40 -2.18
N ASN A 5 0.35 -31.67 -2.61
CA ASN A 5 -0.14 -33.02 -2.86
C ASN A 5 0.09 -33.45 -4.32
N PHE A 6 1.13 -34.25 -4.56
CA PHE A 6 1.43 -34.76 -5.91
C PHE A 6 0.44 -35.80 -6.43
N TYR A 7 -0.29 -36.49 -5.56
CA TYR A 7 -1.33 -37.42 -5.98
C TYR A 7 -2.46 -36.67 -6.69
N ASP A 8 -2.90 -35.55 -6.14
CA ASP A 8 -3.97 -34.73 -6.73
C ASP A 8 -3.53 -34.00 -8.01
N ILE A 9 -2.25 -33.66 -8.11
CA ILE A 9 -1.68 -33.14 -9.36
C ILE A 9 -1.79 -34.19 -10.45
N HIS A 10 -1.48 -35.45 -10.14
CA HIS A 10 -1.45 -36.51 -11.13
C HIS A 10 -2.84 -37.09 -11.47
N TYR A 11 -3.70 -37.26 -10.47
CA TYR A 11 -4.96 -38.00 -10.61
C TYR A 11 -6.21 -37.14 -10.47
N SER A 12 -6.12 -35.97 -9.84
CA SER A 12 -7.27 -35.10 -9.54
C SER A 12 -7.28 -33.82 -10.39
N PHE A 13 -6.52 -33.79 -11.49
CA PHE A 13 -6.40 -32.64 -12.42
C PHE A 13 -6.04 -31.32 -11.74
N THR A 14 -5.28 -31.36 -10.65
CA THR A 14 -4.79 -30.15 -10.00
C THR A 14 -3.63 -29.55 -10.80
N HIS A 15 -3.74 -28.30 -11.21
CA HIS A 15 -2.64 -27.59 -11.89
C HIS A 15 -1.77 -26.82 -10.89
N TYR A 16 -0.46 -27.05 -10.96
CA TYR A 16 0.54 -26.30 -10.20
C TYR A 16 1.28 -25.34 -11.13
N VAL A 17 1.05 -24.05 -10.97
CA VAL A 17 1.59 -23.00 -11.85
C VAL A 17 2.46 -22.05 -11.03
N GLY A 18 3.72 -21.90 -11.43
CA GLY A 18 4.61 -20.87 -10.91
C GLY A 18 4.52 -19.59 -11.75
N THR A 19 4.45 -18.44 -11.11
CA THR A 19 4.46 -17.13 -11.77
C THR A 19 5.64 -16.32 -11.27
N SER A 20 6.49 -15.80 -12.17
CA SER A 20 7.65 -14.98 -11.81
C SER A 20 7.38 -13.47 -11.76
N GLY A 21 6.12 -13.06 -11.97
CA GLY A 21 5.70 -11.65 -12.03
C GLY A 21 4.89 -11.37 -13.30
N GLY A 22 4.66 -10.08 -13.56
CA GLY A 22 4.01 -9.61 -14.79
C GLY A 22 5.02 -9.04 -15.79
N ASN A 23 4.68 -9.08 -17.07
CA ASN A 23 5.40 -8.43 -18.15
C ASN A 23 4.85 -7.02 -18.42
N THR A 24 5.39 -6.35 -19.44
CA THR A 24 4.96 -4.99 -19.82
C THR A 24 3.49 -4.92 -20.25
N ASP A 25 2.97 -5.95 -20.89
CA ASP A 25 1.57 -5.99 -21.33
C ASP A 25 0.61 -6.16 -20.15
N ASP A 26 0.97 -7.02 -19.18
CA ASP A 26 0.23 -7.15 -17.91
C ASP A 26 0.14 -5.79 -17.20
N MET A 27 1.24 -5.02 -17.22
CA MET A 27 1.25 -3.68 -16.64
C MET A 27 0.35 -2.69 -17.38
N ARG A 28 0.35 -2.71 -18.72
CA ARG A 28 -0.55 -1.86 -19.52
C ARG A 28 -2.01 -2.19 -19.26
N GLU A 29 -2.34 -3.47 -19.14
CA GLU A 29 -3.69 -3.92 -18.81
C GLU A 29 -4.09 -3.48 -17.40
N ALA A 30 -3.22 -3.65 -16.41
CA ALA A 30 -3.45 -3.19 -15.05
C ALA A 30 -3.74 -1.67 -15.00
N VAL A 31 -2.96 -0.86 -15.73
CA VAL A 31 -3.19 0.59 -15.82
C VAL A 31 -4.55 0.90 -16.44
N LYS A 32 -4.91 0.26 -17.56
CA LYS A 32 -6.24 0.44 -18.19
C LYS A 32 -7.39 0.11 -17.24
N LEU A 33 -7.26 -0.93 -16.42
CA LEU A 33 -8.26 -1.29 -15.42
C LEU A 33 -8.38 -0.26 -14.30
N ILE A 34 -7.27 0.36 -13.90
CA ILE A 34 -7.25 1.45 -12.92
C ILE A 34 -7.90 2.70 -13.51
N GLU A 35 -7.54 3.09 -14.74
CA GLU A 35 -8.13 4.24 -15.45
C GLU A 35 -9.64 4.09 -15.65
N ALA A 36 -10.07 2.87 -16.01
CA ALA A 36 -11.49 2.51 -16.14
C ALA A 36 -12.21 2.36 -14.79
N LYS A 37 -11.55 2.64 -13.66
CA LYS A 37 -12.07 2.51 -12.29
C LYS A 37 -12.58 1.11 -11.92
N LYS A 38 -12.17 0.07 -12.67
CA LYS A 38 -12.49 -1.33 -12.36
C LYS A 38 -11.62 -1.86 -11.22
N VAL A 39 -10.40 -1.34 -11.09
CA VAL A 39 -9.47 -1.64 -10.00
C VAL A 39 -9.12 -0.35 -9.27
N ASN A 40 -9.23 -0.37 -7.94
CA ASN A 40 -8.81 0.76 -7.11
C ASN A 40 -7.50 0.42 -6.37
N ALA A 41 -6.39 0.98 -6.86
CA ALA A 41 -5.06 0.76 -6.27
C ALA A 41 -4.88 1.41 -4.89
N GLY A 42 -5.69 2.42 -4.53
CA GLY A 42 -5.65 3.03 -3.20
C GLY A 42 -6.03 2.07 -2.08
N LYS A 43 -6.82 1.03 -2.39
CA LYS A 43 -7.26 0.01 -1.41
C LYS A 43 -6.14 -0.84 -0.83
N VAL A 44 -5.02 -0.97 -1.52
CA VAL A 44 -3.90 -1.80 -1.05
C VAL A 44 -2.88 -0.99 -0.25
N VAL A 45 -2.99 0.34 -0.20
CA VAL A 45 -2.09 1.17 0.62
C VAL A 45 -2.49 1.01 2.08
N SER A 46 -1.54 0.62 2.93
CA SER A 46 -1.75 0.43 4.37
C SER A 46 -0.94 1.42 5.20
N HIS A 47 0.20 1.87 4.68
CA HIS A 47 1.10 2.79 5.36
C HIS A 47 1.66 3.82 4.39
N ILE A 48 2.02 4.99 4.92
CA ILE A 48 2.77 6.02 4.22
C ILE A 48 4.04 6.36 5.03
N LEU A 49 5.10 6.75 4.34
CA LEU A 49 6.36 7.16 4.98
C LEU A 49 7.18 8.08 4.07
N GLY A 50 8.17 8.76 4.65
CA GLY A 50 9.19 9.51 3.94
C GLY A 50 10.40 8.66 3.56
N LEU A 51 11.30 9.19 2.73
CA LEU A 51 12.54 8.48 2.35
C LEU A 51 13.45 8.23 3.56
N ASN A 52 13.43 9.14 4.54
CA ASN A 52 14.20 9.07 5.78
C ASN A 52 13.93 7.79 6.58
N ASP A 53 12.72 7.22 6.46
CA ASP A 53 12.29 6.06 7.24
C ASP A 53 12.22 4.77 6.41
N ALA A 54 12.50 4.86 5.11
CA ALA A 54 12.36 3.75 4.17
C ALA A 54 13.35 2.60 4.46
N ALA A 55 14.58 2.92 4.87
CA ALA A 55 15.61 1.93 5.17
C ALA A 55 15.25 1.08 6.39
N GLU A 56 14.89 1.72 7.50
CA GLU A 56 14.49 1.04 8.73
C GLU A 56 13.18 0.25 8.54
N THR A 57 12.19 0.85 7.85
CA THR A 57 10.94 0.16 7.48
C THR A 57 11.22 -1.10 6.66
N THR A 58 12.16 -1.05 5.71
CA THR A 58 12.50 -2.20 4.88
C THR A 58 13.16 -3.32 5.68
N LEU A 59 14.08 -2.98 6.60
CA LEU A 59 14.72 -3.96 7.48
C LEU A 59 13.70 -4.67 8.38
N ASN A 60 12.66 -3.96 8.82
CA ASN A 60 11.63 -4.47 9.72
C ASN A 60 10.36 -4.98 9.01
N LEU A 61 10.35 -5.02 7.68
CA LEU A 61 9.16 -5.35 6.89
C LEU A 61 8.43 -6.65 7.30
N PRO A 62 9.12 -7.75 7.70
CA PRO A 62 8.43 -8.97 8.16
C PRO A 62 7.55 -8.77 9.40
N GLN A 63 7.86 -7.78 10.24
CA GLN A 63 7.10 -7.46 11.46
C GLN A 63 5.99 -6.42 11.20
N ILE A 64 6.05 -5.69 10.08
CA ILE A 64 5.11 -4.63 9.74
C ILE A 64 3.98 -5.20 8.87
N ILE A 65 2.91 -5.63 9.54
CA ILE A 65 1.73 -6.23 8.91
C ILE A 65 0.98 -5.19 8.06
N GLY A 66 0.43 -5.62 6.93
CA GLY A 66 -0.45 -4.81 6.07
C GLY A 66 -0.03 -4.85 4.60
N GLY A 67 -0.79 -4.16 3.76
CA GLY A 67 -0.55 -4.06 2.31
C GLY A 67 0.70 -3.23 1.93
N LYS A 68 0.56 -2.39 0.91
CA LYS A 68 1.64 -1.54 0.38
C LYS A 68 2.00 -0.40 1.33
N LYS A 69 3.31 -0.17 1.46
CA LYS A 69 3.94 0.96 2.17
C LYS A 69 4.35 1.98 1.11
N LEU A 70 3.75 3.15 1.09
CA LEU A 70 3.96 4.16 0.06
C LEU A 70 4.99 5.21 0.53
N VAL A 71 6.15 5.23 -0.13
CA VAL A 71 7.29 6.10 0.23
C VAL A 71 7.26 7.39 -0.58
N TYR A 72 7.25 8.53 0.10
CA TYR A 72 7.43 9.85 -0.49
C TYR A 72 8.91 10.25 -0.47
N THR A 73 9.55 10.21 -1.63
CA THR A 73 11.01 10.33 -1.74
C THR A 73 11.58 11.68 -1.30
N GLY A 74 10.79 12.75 -1.38
CA GLY A 74 11.20 14.11 -1.00
C GLY A 74 10.67 14.56 0.36
N LYS A 75 10.02 13.69 1.13
CA LYS A 75 9.33 14.07 2.38
C LYS A 75 9.95 13.40 3.59
N ASN A 76 10.01 14.13 4.69
CA ASN A 76 10.42 13.68 6.01
C ASN A 76 9.17 13.32 6.82
N MET A 77 8.89 12.03 6.93
CA MET A 77 7.71 11.53 7.63
C MET A 77 7.98 10.13 8.18
N PRO A 78 7.62 9.85 9.44
CA PRO A 78 7.75 8.50 9.98
C PRO A 78 6.74 7.55 9.33
N LEU A 79 7.01 6.25 9.43
CA LEU A 79 6.07 5.20 9.07
C LEU A 79 4.74 5.40 9.81
N THR A 80 3.71 5.68 9.03
CA THR A 80 2.38 5.99 9.54
C THR A 80 1.39 4.97 9.00
N SER A 81 0.77 4.20 9.89
CA SER A 81 -0.32 3.28 9.56
C SER A 81 -1.62 4.03 9.32
N LEU A 82 -2.27 3.78 8.17
CA LEU A 82 -3.56 4.40 7.86
C LEU A 82 -4.66 3.93 8.83
N SER A 83 -4.60 2.68 9.30
CA SER A 83 -5.59 2.14 10.23
C SER A 83 -5.43 2.73 11.63
N GLU A 84 -4.20 2.90 12.11
CA GLU A 84 -3.92 3.53 13.41
C GLU A 84 -4.27 5.02 13.36
N LEU A 85 -3.92 5.68 12.25
CA LEU A 85 -4.30 7.06 12.00
C LEU A 85 -5.81 7.24 12.04
N MET A 86 -6.59 6.29 11.52
CA MET A 86 -8.06 6.34 11.58
C MET A 86 -8.65 5.99 12.96
N SER A 87 -7.93 5.22 13.78
CA SER A 87 -8.42 4.68 15.06
C SER A 87 -8.14 5.58 16.27
N HIS A 88 -7.09 6.40 16.21
CA HIS A 88 -6.64 7.22 17.34
C HIS A 88 -6.78 8.72 17.05
N GLN A 89 -6.97 9.51 18.12
CA GLN A 89 -6.74 10.95 18.02
C GLN A 89 -5.26 11.19 17.75
N GLN A 90 -4.99 12.11 16.85
CA GLN A 90 -3.63 12.44 16.42
C GLN A 90 -3.20 13.74 17.09
N ASP A 91 -1.98 13.80 17.61
CA ASP A 91 -1.46 15.01 18.25
C ASP A 91 -0.90 16.01 17.22
N SER A 92 -0.46 15.51 16.07
CA SER A 92 0.08 16.33 14.98
C SER A 92 -1.04 16.96 14.15
N PRO A 93 -1.04 18.30 13.95
CA PRO A 93 -2.01 18.98 13.09
C PRO A 93 -2.06 18.40 11.68
N LEU A 94 -0.89 18.02 11.13
CA LEU A 94 -0.79 17.40 9.81
C LEU A 94 -1.53 16.06 9.75
N LEU A 95 -1.39 15.22 10.78
CA LEU A 95 -2.06 13.91 10.84
C LEU A 95 -3.56 14.06 11.11
N GLN A 96 -3.99 15.08 11.85
CA GLN A 96 -5.41 15.39 12.07
C GLN A 96 -6.10 15.80 10.75
N GLU A 97 -5.47 16.67 9.95
CA GLU A 97 -6.01 17.06 8.65
C GLU A 97 -6.01 15.89 7.67
N LEU A 98 -4.94 15.09 7.64
CA LEU A 98 -4.88 13.87 6.83
C LEU A 98 -5.98 12.87 7.23
N GLN A 99 -6.23 12.70 8.54
CA GLN A 99 -7.33 11.87 9.06
C GLN A 99 -8.69 12.37 8.56
N ALA A 100 -8.92 13.69 8.56
CA ALA A 100 -10.16 14.26 8.07
C ALA A 100 -10.37 14.02 6.56
N ILE A 101 -9.30 14.02 5.77
CA ILE A 101 -9.35 13.68 4.34
C ILE A 101 -9.66 12.19 4.15
N LEU A 102 -8.98 11.31 4.88
CA LEU A 102 -9.16 9.85 4.79
C LEU A 102 -10.56 9.42 5.24
N ARG A 103 -11.20 10.12 6.18
CA ARG A 103 -12.60 9.88 6.56
C ARG A 103 -13.60 10.06 5.40
N LYS A 104 -13.28 10.88 4.39
CA LYS A 104 -14.12 11.05 3.20
C LYS A 104 -14.06 9.84 2.25
N THR A 105 -13.08 8.97 2.44
CA THR A 105 -12.80 7.80 1.60
C THR A 105 -12.78 6.50 2.41
N ASP A 106 -13.48 6.46 3.55
CA ASP A 106 -13.56 5.29 4.43
C ASP A 106 -12.17 4.75 4.87
N GLY A 107 -11.21 5.66 5.08
CA GLY A 107 -9.83 5.33 5.45
C GLY A 107 -8.93 4.90 4.28
N LEU A 108 -9.46 4.86 3.05
CA LEU A 108 -8.69 4.46 1.87
C LEU A 108 -7.81 5.59 1.35
N TRP A 109 -6.62 5.24 0.86
CA TRP A 109 -5.74 6.21 0.21
C TRP A 109 -6.38 6.79 -1.05
N SER A 110 -6.22 8.10 -1.25
CA SER A 110 -6.86 8.83 -2.33
C SER A 110 -5.99 9.97 -2.83
N LYS A 111 -6.32 10.50 -4.02
CA LYS A 111 -5.64 11.65 -4.61
C LYS A 111 -5.61 12.86 -3.67
N ALA A 112 -6.72 13.15 -2.98
CA ALA A 112 -6.78 14.27 -2.04
C ALA A 112 -5.81 14.10 -0.86
N ALA A 113 -5.61 12.87 -0.39
CA ALA A 113 -4.65 12.57 0.67
C ALA A 113 -3.20 12.72 0.17
N GLU A 114 -2.91 12.27 -1.06
CA GLU A 114 -1.61 12.43 -1.71
C GLU A 114 -1.26 13.90 -1.96
N ASP A 115 -2.15 14.66 -2.58
CA ASP A 115 -1.97 16.08 -2.83
C ASP A 115 -1.69 16.85 -1.52
N PHE A 116 -2.39 16.47 -0.43
CA PHE A 116 -2.18 17.06 0.89
C PHE A 116 -0.79 16.76 1.46
N VAL A 117 -0.36 15.49 1.44
CA VAL A 117 0.98 15.10 1.93
C VAL A 117 2.08 15.79 1.11
N LEU A 118 1.95 15.84 -0.21
CA LEU A 118 2.93 16.51 -1.08
C LEU A 118 3.04 18.02 -0.78
N ALA A 119 1.94 18.68 -0.43
CA ALA A 119 1.95 20.11 -0.13
C ALA A 119 2.40 20.46 1.29
N HIS A 120 2.14 19.61 2.31
CA HIS A 120 2.29 19.99 3.72
C HIS A 120 3.33 19.18 4.49
N ALA A 121 3.72 18.00 4.02
CA ALA A 121 4.76 17.24 4.70
C ALA A 121 6.11 17.95 4.56
N GLN A 122 6.89 17.92 5.64
CA GLN A 122 8.24 18.48 5.72
C GLN A 122 9.11 17.87 4.61
N GLU A 123 9.96 18.68 3.98
CA GLU A 123 10.90 18.20 2.97
C GLU A 123 12.21 17.67 3.59
N ILE A 124 12.93 16.84 2.83
CA ILE A 124 14.28 16.36 3.16
C ILE A 124 15.31 17.17 2.37
#